data_AF-A0A4R8TAB6-F1
#
_entry.id   AF-A0A4R8TAB6-F1
#
_cell.length_a   1.000
_cell.length_b   1.000
_cell.length_c   1.000
_cell.angle_alpha   90.00
_cell.angle_beta   90.00
_cell.angle_gamma   90.00
#
_symmetry.space_group_name_H-M   'P 1'
#
loop_
_entity.id
_entity.type
_entity.pdbx_description
1 polymer ?
#
loop_
_entity_poly.entity_id
_entity_poly.type
_entity_poly.pdbx_seq_one_letter_code
_entity_poly.pdbx_strand_id
1 'polypeptide(L)'
;MASRESAGRPRAIARVPRPFTDVDFAILDQEITSLLTKRAETNKRVREALESIDLSDSDNVRHQQAKVQDMNRRKNCREGLFISRQMVTLAERKKLYADDPTDARARDVNRMEAALARLNAPATPPGADKNDDTAAESDTSSNSSVIDEYHSQMDIDLSTPVKAKRSRF
;
A
#
# COMPACT_ATOMS: atom_id res chain seq x y z
N MET A 1 -6.28 63.99 14.16
CA MET A 1 -6.38 62.84 13.23
C MET A 1 -5.43 61.77 13.73
N ALA A 2 -5.93 60.59 14.11
CA ALA A 2 -5.13 59.50 14.65
C ALA A 2 -4.88 58.46 13.55
N SER A 3 -3.61 58.31 13.14
CA SER A 3 -3.17 57.23 12.26
C SER A 3 -3.21 55.92 13.03
N ARG A 4 -4.10 55.00 12.60
CA ARG A 4 -4.11 53.62 13.08
C ARG A 4 -3.00 52.86 12.37
N GLU A 5 -1.93 52.57 13.08
CA GLU A 5 -0.95 51.58 12.68
C GLU A 5 -1.63 50.21 12.54
N SER A 6 -1.61 49.68 11.32
CA SER A 6 -2.06 48.34 11.00
C SER A 6 -1.09 47.35 11.65
N ALA A 7 -1.49 46.74 12.76
CA ALA A 7 -0.78 45.63 13.36
C ALA A 7 -0.68 44.49 12.32
N GLY A 8 0.51 44.33 11.75
CA GLY A 8 0.80 43.29 10.78
C GLY A 8 0.47 41.92 11.36
N ARG A 9 -0.40 41.17 10.66
CA ARG A 9 -0.66 39.76 10.96
C ARG A 9 0.69 39.02 10.99
N PRO A 10 0.99 38.22 12.04
CA PRO A 10 2.18 37.38 12.02
C PRO A 10 2.11 36.45 10.82
N ARG A 11 3.13 36.51 9.95
CA ARG A 11 3.31 35.57 8.84
C ARG A 11 3.30 34.15 9.42
N ALA A 12 2.47 33.28 8.86
CA ALA A 12 2.48 31.86 9.20
C ALA A 12 3.89 31.32 8.96
N ILE A 13 4.64 31.07 10.02
CA ILE A 13 5.94 30.41 9.94
C ILE A 13 5.65 29.03 9.38
N ALA A 14 6.14 28.74 8.18
CA ALA A 14 5.99 27.42 7.57
C ALA A 14 6.63 26.40 8.51
N ARG A 15 5.80 25.63 9.23
CA ARG A 15 6.30 24.59 10.14
C ARG A 15 6.93 23.51 9.28
N VAL A 16 8.25 23.34 9.41
CA VAL A 16 8.98 22.23 8.81
C VAL A 16 8.29 20.93 9.24
N PRO A 17 7.90 20.02 8.31
CA PRO A 17 7.18 18.80 8.64
C PRO A 17 7.94 17.99 9.69
N ARG A 18 7.29 17.48 10.73
CA ARG A 18 7.98 16.66 11.76
C ARG A 18 8.58 15.38 11.16
N PRO A 19 9.66 14.83 11.74
CA PRO A 19 10.10 13.47 11.44
C PRO A 19 8.96 12.45 11.68
N PHE A 20 9.03 11.31 10.99
CA PHE A 20 8.06 10.25 11.20
C PHE A 20 8.26 9.59 12.57
N THR A 21 7.15 9.13 13.12
CA THR A 21 7.09 8.33 14.35
C THR A 21 7.04 6.85 13.99
N ASP A 22 7.29 5.98 14.96
CA ASP A 22 7.14 4.54 14.76
C ASP A 22 5.71 4.15 14.38
N VAL A 23 4.70 4.92 14.78
CA VAL A 23 3.31 4.71 14.34
C VAL A 23 3.16 4.98 12.85
N ASP A 24 3.78 6.04 12.33
CA ASP A 24 3.73 6.36 10.89
C ASP A 24 4.38 5.22 10.08
N PHE A 25 5.50 4.66 10.58
CA PHE A 25 6.14 3.50 9.94
C PHE A 25 5.31 2.21 10.06
N ALA A 26 4.65 1.97 11.19
CA ALA A 26 3.78 0.80 11.36
C ALA A 26 2.62 0.83 10.34
N ILE A 27 2.04 1.99 10.08
CA ILE A 27 1.00 2.16 9.05
C ILE A 27 1.58 1.87 7.65
N LEU A 28 2.77 2.40 7.35
CA LEU A 28 3.45 2.14 6.08
C LEU A 28 3.72 0.65 5.87
N ASP A 29 4.25 -0.04 6.88
CA ASP A 29 4.53 -1.47 6.85
C ASP A 29 3.26 -2.31 6.70
N GLN A 30 2.17 -1.91 7.37
CA GLN A 30 0.88 -2.58 7.27
C GLN A 30 0.32 -2.48 5.84
N GLU A 31 0.34 -1.30 5.21
CA GLU A 31 -0.17 -1.16 3.85
C GLU A 31 0.71 -1.89 2.83
N ILE A 32 2.04 -1.89 3.00
CA ILE A 32 2.94 -2.69 2.16
C ILE A 32 2.64 -4.18 2.27
N THR A 33 2.42 -4.67 3.50
CA THR A 33 2.07 -6.08 3.73
C THR A 33 0.71 -6.43 3.10
N SER A 34 -0.28 -5.54 3.23
CA SER A 34 -1.60 -5.64 2.58
C SER A 34 -1.47 -5.71 1.05
N LEU A 35 -0.64 -4.85 0.44
CA LEU A 35 -0.39 -4.86 -1.00
C LEU A 35 0.30 -6.15 -1.46
N LEU A 36 1.34 -6.60 -0.75
CA LEU A 36 2.04 -7.85 -1.08
C LEU A 36 1.13 -9.08 -0.95
N THR A 37 0.26 -9.11 0.07
CA THR A 37 -0.72 -10.18 0.24
C THR A 37 -1.72 -10.19 -0.92
N LYS A 38 -2.32 -9.04 -1.25
CA LYS A 38 -3.22 -8.89 -2.39
C LYS A 38 -2.56 -9.23 -3.72
N ARG A 39 -1.28 -8.90 -3.89
CA ARG A 39 -0.46 -9.28 -5.05
C ARG A 39 -0.40 -10.80 -5.19
N ALA A 40 -0.10 -11.51 -4.11
CA ALA A 40 -0.02 -12.97 -4.10
C ALA A 40 -1.39 -13.62 -4.39
N GLU A 41 -2.45 -13.15 -3.74
CA GLU A 41 -3.82 -13.62 -3.96
C GLU A 41 -4.29 -13.39 -5.41
N THR A 42 -4.04 -12.20 -5.96
CA THR A 42 -4.41 -11.88 -7.35
C THR A 42 -3.63 -12.76 -8.32
N ASN A 43 -2.33 -12.97 -8.09
CA ASN A 43 -1.52 -13.85 -8.92
C ASN A 43 -2.03 -15.31 -8.88
N LYS A 44 -2.47 -15.79 -7.72
CA LYS A 44 -3.10 -17.10 -7.57
C LYS A 44 -4.40 -17.17 -8.39
N ARG A 45 -5.31 -16.20 -8.22
CA ARG A 45 -6.58 -16.14 -8.97
C ARG A 45 -6.37 -16.03 -10.49
N VAL A 46 -5.36 -15.29 -10.92
CA VAL A 46 -4.99 -15.19 -12.34
C VAL A 46 -4.52 -16.54 -12.87
N ARG A 47 -3.69 -17.26 -12.11
CA ARG A 47 -3.21 -18.60 -12.48
C ARG A 47 -4.37 -19.60 -12.59
N GLU A 48 -5.22 -19.67 -11.56
CA GLU A 48 -6.40 -20.54 -11.55
C GLU A 48 -7.35 -20.22 -12.70
N ALA A 49 -7.58 -18.92 -12.97
CA ALA A 49 -8.41 -18.49 -14.08
C ALA A 49 -7.83 -18.94 -15.43
N LEU A 50 -6.52 -18.87 -15.63
CA LEU A 50 -5.85 -19.34 -16.85
C LEU A 50 -5.89 -20.86 -17.00
N GLU A 51 -5.75 -21.61 -15.90
CA GLU A 51 -5.84 -23.08 -15.89
C GLU A 51 -7.26 -23.57 -16.18
N SER A 52 -8.29 -22.80 -15.79
CA SER A 52 -9.70 -23.14 -15.98
C SER A 52 -10.26 -22.76 -17.36
N ILE A 53 -9.45 -22.19 -18.26
CA ILE A 53 -9.91 -21.80 -19.60
C ILE A 53 -10.21 -23.04 -20.42
N ASP A 54 -11.49 -23.26 -20.71
CA ASP A 54 -11.91 -24.22 -21.73
C ASP A 54 -11.64 -23.64 -23.12
N LEU A 55 -10.61 -24.16 -23.78
CA LEU A 55 -10.17 -23.71 -25.11
C LEU A 55 -11.13 -24.13 -26.24
N SER A 56 -12.14 -24.95 -25.95
CA SER A 56 -13.12 -25.42 -26.94
C SER A 56 -14.23 -24.39 -27.23
N ASP A 57 -14.47 -23.44 -26.32
CA ASP A 57 -15.43 -22.35 -26.48
C ASP A 57 -14.72 -21.01 -26.64
N SER A 58 -14.58 -20.55 -27.88
CA SER A 58 -13.83 -19.33 -28.22
C SER A 58 -14.39 -18.06 -27.59
N ASP A 59 -15.71 -17.98 -27.36
CA ASP A 59 -16.31 -16.80 -26.75
C ASP A 59 -16.06 -16.78 -25.23
N ASN A 60 -16.12 -17.94 -24.59
CA ASN A 60 -15.72 -18.12 -23.19
C ASN A 60 -14.23 -17.79 -22.98
N VAL A 61 -13.34 -18.22 -23.87
CA VAL A 61 -11.91 -17.88 -23.82
C VAL A 61 -11.69 -16.36 -23.82
N ARG A 62 -12.34 -15.62 -24.73
CA ARG A 62 -12.21 -14.16 -24.81
C ARG A 62 -12.72 -13.48 -23.55
N HIS A 63 -13.84 -13.93 -22.99
CA HIS A 63 -14.37 -13.40 -21.75
C HIS A 63 -13.46 -13.64 -20.54
N GLN A 64 -12.91 -14.85 -20.41
CA GLN A 64 -12.00 -15.18 -19.32
C GLN A 64 -10.67 -14.43 -19.43
N GLN A 65 -10.14 -14.25 -20.64
CA GLN A 65 -8.94 -13.46 -20.89
C GLN A 65 -9.15 -11.98 -20.54
N ALA A 66 -10.30 -11.39 -20.91
CA ALA A 66 -10.65 -10.02 -20.55
C ALA A 66 -10.76 -9.84 -19.02
N LYS A 67 -11.31 -10.83 -18.31
CA LYS A 67 -11.37 -10.84 -16.84
C LYS A 67 -9.97 -10.85 -16.20
N VAL A 68 -9.07 -11.71 -16.70
CA VAL A 68 -7.67 -11.76 -16.22
C VAL A 68 -6.95 -10.43 -16.47
N GLN A 69 -7.15 -9.81 -17.63
CA GLN A 69 -6.58 -8.50 -17.95
C GLN A 69 -7.10 -7.40 -17.00
N ASP A 70 -8.41 -7.39 -16.71
CA ASP A 70 -9.00 -6.43 -15.79
C ASP A 70 -8.47 -6.61 -14.36
N MET A 71 -8.35 -7.86 -13.87
CA MET A 71 -7.75 -8.15 -12.55
C MET A 71 -6.31 -7.60 -12.45
N ASN A 72 -5.48 -7.86 -13.47
CA ASN A 72 -4.11 -7.35 -13.50
C ASN A 72 -4.05 -5.83 -13.60
N ARG A 73 -4.93 -5.21 -14.40
CA ARG A 73 -5.00 -3.75 -14.54
C ARG A 73 -5.33 -3.09 -13.19
N ARG A 74 -6.38 -3.54 -12.50
CA ARG A 74 -6.81 -2.95 -11.22
C ARG A 74 -5.73 -3.05 -10.15
N LYS A 75 -5.08 -4.21 -10.06
CA LYS A 75 -3.93 -4.43 -9.17
C LYS A 75 -2.81 -3.42 -9.44
N ASN A 76 -2.37 -3.34 -10.70
CA ASN A 76 -1.27 -2.46 -11.09
C ASN A 76 -1.60 -0.98 -10.86
N CYS A 77 -2.86 -0.56 -11.05
CA CYS A 77 -3.29 0.80 -10.75
C CYS A 77 -3.18 1.14 -9.25
N ARG A 78 -3.63 0.26 -8.35
CA ARG A 78 -3.58 0.53 -6.90
C ARG A 78 -2.14 0.54 -6.38
N GLU A 79 -1.36 -0.47 -6.72
CA GLU A 79 0.06 -0.54 -6.32
C GLU A 79 0.84 0.65 -6.91
N GLY A 80 0.62 0.98 -8.18
CA GLY A 80 1.27 2.09 -8.87
C GLY A 80 0.95 3.46 -8.25
N LEU A 81 -0.30 3.70 -7.83
CA LEU A 81 -0.68 4.92 -7.13
C LEU A 81 -0.02 5.04 -5.77
N PHE A 82 0.00 3.94 -5.00
CA PHE A 82 0.67 3.92 -3.70
C PHE A 82 2.17 4.21 -3.84
N ILE A 83 2.86 3.50 -4.74
CA ILE A 83 4.30 3.71 -5.01
C ILE A 83 4.57 5.15 -5.40
N SER A 84 3.75 5.71 -6.31
CA SER A 84 3.92 7.08 -6.79
C SER A 84 3.81 8.11 -5.67
N ARG A 85 2.85 7.94 -4.74
CA ARG A 85 2.72 8.80 -3.55
C ARG A 85 3.93 8.67 -2.62
N GLN A 86 4.36 7.44 -2.32
CA GLN A 86 5.51 7.21 -1.45
C GLN A 86 6.82 7.74 -2.06
N MET A 87 6.98 7.71 -3.38
CA MET A 87 8.12 8.30 -4.08
C MET A 87 8.16 9.83 -3.94
N VAL A 88 7.01 10.51 -4.02
CA VAL A 88 6.91 11.96 -3.78
C VAL A 88 7.29 12.28 -2.34
N THR A 89 6.72 11.57 -1.37
CA THR A 89 7.05 11.75 0.04
C THR A 89 8.52 11.47 0.32
N LEU A 90 9.12 10.45 -0.30
CA LEU A 90 10.56 10.19 -0.17
C LEU A 90 11.40 11.35 -0.71
N ALA A 91 11.03 11.93 -1.85
CA ALA A 91 11.73 13.08 -2.42
C ALA A 91 11.67 14.30 -1.48
N GLU A 92 10.51 14.56 -0.87
CA GLU A 92 10.35 15.61 0.14
C GLU A 92 11.22 15.35 1.37
N ARG A 93 11.28 14.10 1.85
CA ARG A 93 12.09 13.72 3.02
C ARG A 93 13.59 13.83 2.74
N LYS A 94 14.04 13.47 1.55
CA LYS A 94 15.43 13.68 1.10
C LYS A 94 15.78 15.16 1.09
N LYS A 95 14.88 16.02 0.62
CA LYS A 95 15.08 17.48 0.69
C LYS A 95 15.21 17.97 2.12
N LEU A 96 14.29 17.55 3.00
CA LEU A 96 14.35 17.91 4.43
C LEU A 96 15.62 17.41 5.11
N TYR A 97 16.13 16.23 4.75
CA TYR A 97 17.41 15.73 5.25
C TYR A 97 18.61 16.52 4.72
N ALA A 98 18.58 16.95 3.45
CA ALA A 98 19.62 17.79 2.88
C ALA A 98 19.67 19.17 3.56
N ASP A 99 18.50 19.73 3.92
CA ASP A 99 18.38 21.01 4.62
C ASP A 99 18.73 20.89 6.12
N ASP A 100 18.39 19.76 6.75
CA ASP A 100 18.60 19.48 8.18
C ASP A 100 18.99 17.99 8.41
N PRO A 101 20.30 17.67 8.43
CA PRO A 101 20.80 16.30 8.44
C PRO A 101 20.79 15.68 9.84
N THR A 102 19.62 15.56 10.44
CA THR A 102 19.44 14.90 11.75
C THR A 102 19.24 13.40 11.60
N ASP A 103 19.60 12.63 12.63
CA ASP A 103 19.45 11.17 12.66
C ASP A 103 17.98 10.72 12.44
N ALA A 104 17.03 11.50 12.94
CA ALA A 104 15.60 11.24 12.73
C ALA A 104 15.22 11.34 11.25
N ARG A 105 15.79 12.30 10.51
CA ARG A 105 15.56 12.49 9.08
C ARG A 105 16.27 11.44 8.24
N ALA A 106 17.49 11.06 8.62
CA ALA A 106 18.19 9.93 8.01
C ALA A 106 17.36 8.64 8.15
N ARG A 107 16.76 8.42 9.33
CA ARG A 107 15.86 7.28 9.58
C ARG A 107 14.62 7.31 8.69
N ASP A 108 13.99 8.48 8.52
CA ASP A 108 12.85 8.66 7.59
C ASP A 108 13.23 8.19 6.18
N VAL A 109 14.33 8.69 5.63
CA VAL A 109 14.80 8.35 4.29
C VAL A 109 15.10 6.86 4.17
N ASN A 110 15.91 6.32 5.08
CA ASN A 110 16.34 4.92 5.03
C ASN A 110 15.16 3.94 5.13
N ARG A 111 14.21 4.19 6.05
CA ARG A 111 13.04 3.32 6.20
C ARG A 111 12.11 3.40 4.99
N MET A 112 11.89 4.59 4.43
CA MET A 112 11.09 4.73 3.21
C MET A 112 11.74 4.06 1.99
N GLU A 113 13.05 4.17 1.82
CA GLU A 113 13.78 3.48 0.75
C GLU A 113 13.68 1.96 0.89
N ALA A 114 13.89 1.44 2.10
CA ALA A 114 13.75 0.00 2.38
C ALA A 114 12.31 -0.49 2.12
N ALA A 115 11.31 0.28 2.52
CA ALA A 115 9.89 0.00 2.30
C ALA A 115 9.55 -0.07 0.81
N LEU A 116 10.01 0.89 0.01
CA LEU A 116 9.82 0.89 -1.44
C LEU A 116 10.58 -0.24 -2.14
N ALA A 117 11.79 -0.55 -1.68
CA ALA A 117 12.57 -1.68 -2.20
C ALA A 117 11.84 -3.01 -1.98
N ARG A 118 11.25 -3.22 -0.80
CA ARG A 118 10.42 -4.41 -0.51
C ARG A 118 9.23 -4.55 -1.46
N LEU A 119 8.57 -3.44 -1.81
CA LEU A 119 7.41 -3.47 -2.70
C LEU A 119 7.79 -3.73 -4.17
N ASN A 120 8.98 -3.29 -4.59
CA ASN A 120 9.52 -3.51 -5.94
C ASN A 120 10.26 -4.85 -6.10
N ALA A 121 10.55 -5.55 -5.01
CA ALA A 121 11.12 -6.88 -5.08
C ALA A 121 10.21 -7.81 -5.91
N PRO A 122 10.79 -8.68 -6.75
CA PRO A 122 10.01 -9.67 -7.46
C PRO A 122 9.19 -10.49 -6.47
N ALA A 123 7.93 -10.76 -6.80
CA ALA A 123 7.07 -11.55 -5.95
C ALA A 123 7.69 -12.93 -5.76
N THR A 124 8.23 -13.21 -4.58
CA THR A 124 8.67 -14.56 -4.24
C THR A 124 7.43 -15.46 -4.34
N PRO A 125 7.44 -16.51 -5.17
CA PRO A 125 6.31 -17.41 -5.24
C PRO A 125 6.07 -18.01 -3.85
N PRO A 126 4.80 -18.08 -3.40
CA PRO A 126 4.47 -18.72 -2.13
C PRO A 126 4.94 -20.17 -2.19
N GLY A 127 5.95 -20.52 -1.37
CA GLY A 127 6.58 -21.85 -1.35
C GLY A 127 8.11 -21.86 -1.43
N ALA A 128 8.78 -20.73 -1.67
CA ALA A 128 10.25 -20.69 -1.75
C ALA A 128 10.98 -20.82 -0.40
N ASP A 129 10.28 -20.73 0.74
CA ASP A 129 10.80 -21.04 2.09
C ASP A 129 10.35 -22.44 2.57
N LYS A 130 10.14 -23.35 1.62
CA LYS A 130 9.93 -24.80 1.72
C LYS A 130 11.14 -25.69 1.99
N ASN A 131 12.06 -25.35 2.89
CA ASN A 131 13.00 -26.34 3.46
C ASN A 131 12.82 -26.28 4.98
N ASP A 132 12.66 -27.33 5.76
CA ASP A 132 12.50 -28.77 5.58
C ASP A 132 11.98 -29.20 6.97
N ASP A 133 10.97 -30.08 7.00
CA ASP A 133 10.72 -31.07 8.05
C ASP A 133 9.22 -31.41 8.20
N THR A 134 8.96 -32.68 7.88
CA THR A 134 7.92 -33.55 8.44
C THR A 134 6.45 -33.33 8.05
N ALA A 135 6.05 -34.13 7.05
CA ALA A 135 4.92 -35.06 7.05
C ALA A 135 3.63 -34.69 7.82
N ALA A 136 2.52 -34.60 7.10
CA ALA A 136 1.44 -35.59 7.16
C ALA A 136 0.25 -35.17 6.29
N GLU A 137 -0.23 -36.14 5.53
CA GLU A 137 -1.53 -36.23 4.85
C GLU A 137 -2.69 -35.70 5.71
N SER A 138 -3.61 -34.93 5.11
CA SER A 138 -5.05 -35.22 5.20
C SER A 138 -5.83 -34.30 4.28
N ASP A 139 -6.37 -34.92 3.24
CA ASP A 139 -7.49 -34.45 2.45
C ASP A 139 -8.70 -34.18 3.37
N THR A 140 -9.30 -32.99 3.33
CA THR A 140 -10.72 -32.83 3.67
C THR A 140 -11.31 -31.60 2.98
N SER A 141 -12.16 -31.90 2.01
CA SER A 141 -13.17 -31.03 1.41
C SER A 141 -13.91 -30.15 2.43
N SER A 142 -14.03 -28.85 2.13
CA SER A 142 -15.17 -28.05 2.57
C SER A 142 -15.43 -26.92 1.59
N ASN A 143 -16.43 -27.15 0.74
CA ASN A 143 -17.22 -26.10 0.12
C ASN A 143 -17.74 -25.15 1.20
N SER A 144 -17.44 -23.86 1.08
CA SER A 144 -18.27 -22.83 1.71
C SER A 144 -18.18 -21.55 0.91
N SER A 145 -19.31 -21.15 0.35
CA SER A 145 -19.51 -19.89 -0.35
C SER A 145 -19.12 -18.73 0.55
N VAL A 146 -18.13 -17.94 0.14
CA VAL A 146 -17.90 -16.63 0.74
C VAL A 146 -18.36 -15.58 -0.25
N ILE A 147 -19.46 -14.98 0.16
CA ILE A 147 -20.19 -13.88 -0.44
C ILE A 147 -19.22 -12.77 -0.82
N ASP A 148 -19.48 -12.18 -1.98
CA ASP A 148 -18.86 -10.96 -2.51
C ASP A 148 -19.20 -9.78 -1.59
N GLU A 149 -18.52 -9.68 -0.44
CA GLU A 149 -18.58 -8.50 0.42
C GLU A 149 -17.48 -7.51 0.02
N TYR A 150 -17.69 -6.95 -1.17
CA TYR A 150 -17.22 -5.60 -1.48
C TYR A 150 -17.78 -4.68 -0.40
N HIS A 151 -17.02 -4.37 0.65
CA HIS A 151 -17.02 -3.12 1.44
C HIS A 151 -16.24 -3.30 2.75
N SER A 152 -15.03 -2.75 2.82
CA SER A 152 -14.50 -2.16 4.06
C SER A 152 -13.29 -1.30 3.71
N GLN A 153 -13.48 0.02 3.68
CA GLN A 153 -13.28 0.90 4.83
C GLN A 153 -11.80 1.11 5.12
N MET A 154 -11.38 2.36 4.91
CA MET A 154 -10.16 2.99 5.43
C MET A 154 -8.90 2.86 4.55
N ASP A 155 -8.90 3.60 3.44
CA ASP A 155 -7.68 4.20 2.88
C ASP A 155 -7.12 5.22 3.89
N ILE A 156 -6.49 4.74 4.98
CA ILE A 156 -5.71 5.61 5.87
C ILE A 156 -4.36 5.80 5.21
N ASP A 157 -4.26 6.88 4.44
CA ASP A 157 -3.02 7.40 3.90
C ASP A 157 -2.42 8.38 4.92
N LEU A 158 -1.11 8.30 5.14
CA LEU A 158 -0.32 9.24 5.94
C LEU A 158 -0.41 10.69 5.44
N SER A 159 -0.97 10.89 4.24
CA SER A 159 -1.33 12.21 3.69
C SER A 159 -2.53 12.88 4.38
N THR A 160 -3.31 12.15 5.21
CA THR A 160 -4.52 12.68 5.83
C THR A 160 -4.33 12.98 7.33
N PRO A 161 -4.49 14.26 7.77
CA PRO A 161 -4.45 14.57 9.20
C PRO A 161 -5.67 13.98 9.90
N VAL A 162 -5.44 13.08 10.86
CA VAL A 162 -6.49 12.47 11.69
C VAL A 162 -7.22 13.58 12.46
N LYS A 163 -8.40 13.98 11.98
CA LYS A 163 -9.32 14.79 12.77
C LYS A 163 -9.93 13.90 13.85
N ALA A 164 -9.38 13.99 15.05
CA ALA A 164 -9.98 13.39 16.24
C ALA A 164 -11.45 13.84 16.34
N LYS A 165 -12.37 12.90 16.13
CA LYS A 165 -13.80 13.15 16.38
C LYS A 165 -13.96 13.29 17.90
N ARG A 166 -14.21 14.53 18.32
CA ARG A 166 -14.70 14.87 19.66
C ARG A 166 -16.03 14.14 19.85
N SER A 167 -16.00 13.06 20.64
CA SER A 167 -17.19 12.47 21.22
C SER A 167 -17.82 13.52 22.14
N ARG A 168 -19.06 13.94 21.85
CA ARG A 168 -19.91 14.61 22.83
C ARG A 168 -20.90 13.56 23.30
N PHE A 169 -20.81 13.23 24.58
CA PHE A 169 -21.94 12.77 25.37
C PHE A 169 -23.06 13.80 25.29
#